data_AF-A0A146FF83-F1
#
_entry.id   AF-A0A146FF83-F1
#
_cell.length_a   1.000
_cell.length_b   1.000
_cell.length_c   1.000
_cell.angle_alpha   90.00
_cell.angle_beta   90.00
_cell.angle_gamma   90.00
#
_symmetry.space_group_name_H-M   'P 1'
#
loop_
_entity.id
_entity.type
_entity.pdbx_description
1 polymer ?
#
loop_
_entity_poly.entity_id
_entity_poly.type
_entity_poly.pdbx_seq_one_letter_code
_entity_poly.pdbx_strand_id
1 'polypeptide(L)' 'MPQDMPPQGGYLPVQYKRNIPARGFRPIYYLIGMHLIMGYGYYKLFYGVREQ' A
#
# COMPACT_ATOMS: atom_id res chain seq x y z
N MET A 1 39.89 -28.48 -23.85
CA MET A 1 39.02 -27.30 -23.94
C MET A 1 39.42 -26.34 -22.84
N PRO A 2 39.43 -25.02 -23.07
CA PRO A 2 39.70 -24.05 -22.00
C PRO A 2 38.66 -24.21 -20.88
N GLN A 3 39.08 -24.02 -19.63
CA GLN A 3 38.18 -24.02 -18.48
C GLN A 3 37.46 -22.68 -18.39
N ASP A 4 36.13 -22.70 -18.22
CA ASP A 4 35.35 -21.48 -18.00
C ASP A 4 35.66 -20.89 -16.63
N MET A 5 35.96 -19.58 -16.62
CA MET A 5 36.36 -18.84 -15.43
C MET A 5 35.43 -17.64 -15.19
N PRO A 6 35.28 -17.18 -13.93
CA PRO A 6 34.55 -15.96 -13.65
C PRO A 6 35.24 -14.74 -14.28
N PRO A 7 34.49 -13.66 -14.54
CA PRO A 7 35.05 -12.42 -15.06
C PRO A 7 36.08 -11.83 -14.08
N GLN A 8 37.10 -11.15 -14.61
CA GLN A 8 38.19 -10.55 -13.81
C GLN A 8 37.68 -9.55 -12.76
N GLY A 9 36.57 -8.87 -13.02
CA GLY A 9 35.90 -7.94 -12.10
C GLY A 9 34.86 -8.58 -11.17
N GLY A 10 34.65 -9.90 -11.25
CA GLY A 10 33.61 -10.61 -10.50
C GLY A 10 32.20 -10.38 -11.06
N TYR A 11 31.22 -11.05 -10.45
CA TYR A 11 29.81 -10.89 -10.78
C TYR A 11 29.19 -9.74 -10.01
N LEU A 12 28.15 -9.13 -10.59
CA LEU A 12 27.34 -8.14 -9.90
C LEU A 12 26.62 -8.76 -8.69
N PRO A 13 26.36 -7.96 -7.63
CA PRO A 13 25.63 -8.44 -6.47
C PRO A 13 24.19 -8.81 -6.87
N VAL A 14 23.76 -9.99 -6.45
CA VAL A 14 22.39 -10.48 -6.66
C VAL A 14 21.55 -10.14 -5.44
N GLN A 15 20.37 -9.53 -5.66
CA GLN A 15 19.41 -9.32 -4.59
C GLN A 15 18.71 -10.64 -4.23
N TYR A 16 19.15 -11.28 -3.15
CA TYR A 16 18.58 -12.54 -2.65
C TYR A 16 17.51 -12.33 -1.55
N LYS A 17 17.44 -11.13 -0.98
CA LYS A 17 16.49 -10.79 0.10
C LYS A 17 15.14 -10.37 -0.47
N ARG A 18 14.07 -10.67 0.28
CA ARG A 18 12.70 -10.27 -0.05
C ARG A 18 12.61 -8.76 -0.25
N ASN A 19 12.04 -8.34 -1.37
CA ASN A 19 11.75 -6.95 -1.68
C ASN A 19 10.24 -6.70 -1.57
N ILE A 20 9.74 -6.56 -0.34
CA ILE A 20 8.30 -6.36 -0.08
C ILE A 20 8.14 -5.04 0.66
N PRO A 21 8.07 -3.93 -0.07
CA PRO A 21 7.88 -2.62 0.54
C PRO A 21 6.47 -2.53 1.14
N ALA A 22 6.38 -2.05 2.38
CA ALA A 22 5.10 -1.65 2.95
C ALA A 22 4.64 -0.37 2.24
N ARG A 23 3.62 -0.50 1.38
CA ARG A 23 3.02 0.61 0.63
C ARG A 23 1.63 0.94 1.16
N GLY A 24 1.17 2.17 0.92
CA GLY A 24 -0.15 2.65 1.30
C GLY A 24 -0.10 3.72 2.40
N PHE A 25 -1.28 4.24 2.74
CA PHE A 25 -1.42 5.22 3.81
C PHE A 25 -1.34 4.54 5.18
N ARG A 26 -1.03 5.32 6.22
CA ARG A 26 -1.12 4.83 7.60
C ARG A 26 -2.56 4.39 7.90
N PRO A 27 -2.79 3.31 8.68
CA PRO A 27 -4.12 2.78 8.98
C PRO A 27 -5.14 3.83 9.45
N ILE A 28 -4.68 4.84 10.21
CA ILE A 28 -5.52 5.92 10.73
C ILE A 28 -6.21 6.73 9.63
N TYR A 29 -5.59 6.91 8.46
CA TYR A 29 -6.21 7.68 7.38
C TYR A 29 -7.39 6.94 6.76
N TYR A 30 -7.33 5.60 6.69
CA TYR A 30 -8.48 4.81 6.26
C TYR A 30 -9.63 4.91 7.26
N LEU A 31 -9.33 4.87 8.56
CA LEU A 31 -10.34 5.03 9.60
C LEU A 31 -11.01 6.41 9.51
N ILE A 32 -10.23 7.48 9.36
CA ILE A 32 -10.77 8.85 9.21
C ILE A 32 -11.64 8.95 7.96
N GLY A 33 -11.14 8.49 6.80
CA GLY A 33 -11.89 8.52 5.54
C GLY A 33 -13.22 7.77 5.63
N MET A 34 -13.21 6.57 6.23
CA MET A 34 -14.41 5.77 6.45
C MET A 34 -15.43 6.50 7.34
N HIS A 35 -15.00 7.07 8.47
CA HIS A 35 -15.90 7.77 9.39
C HIS A 35 -16.47 9.05 8.79
N LEU A 36 -15.72 9.77 7.96
CA LEU A 36 -16.23 10.95 7.25
C LEU A 36 -17.34 10.58 6.27
N ILE A 37 -17.16 9.51 5.50
CA ILE A 37 -18.17 9.01 4.56
C ILE A 37 -19.44 8.59 5.32
N MET A 38 -19.29 7.80 6.39
CA MET A 38 -20.42 7.37 7.20
C MET A 38 -21.13 8.56 7.87
N GLY A 39 -20.37 9.49 8.46
CA GLY A 39 -20.92 10.68 9.11
C GLY A 39 -21.73 11.54 8.15
N TYR A 40 -21.24 11.73 6.92
CA TYR A 40 -22.00 12.44 5.88
C TYR A 40 -23.25 11.68 5.43
N GLY A 41 -23.17 10.36 5.31
CA GLY A 41 -24.32 9.51 5.00
C GLY A 41 -25.42 9.61 6.06
N TYR A 42 -25.06 9.52 7.34
CA TYR A 42 -26.00 9.68 8.45
C TYR A 42 -26.58 11.08 8.54
N TYR A 43 -25.79 12.12 8.27
CA TYR A 43 -26.28 13.48 8.15
C TYR A 43 -27.40 13.54 7.11
N LYS A 44 -27.16 13.05 5.89
CA LYS A 44 -28.19 13.06 4.82
C LYS A 44 -29.43 12.24 5.16
N LEU A 45 -29.24 11.06 5.75
CA LEU A 45 -30.35 10.22 6.20
C LEU A 45 -31.22 10.94 7.24
N PHE A 46 -30.60 11.62 8.21
CA PHE A 46 -31.32 12.38 9.23
C PHE A 46 -32.20 13.48 8.62
N TYR A 47 -31.68 14.23 7.63
CA TYR A 47 -32.51 15.22 6.92
C TYR A 47 -33.68 14.56 6.19
N GLY A 48 -33.43 13.48 5.42
CA GLY A 48 -34.48 12.79 4.69
C GLY A 48 -35.59 12.25 5.59
N VAL A 49 -35.24 11.67 6.75
CA VAL A 49 -36.22 11.19 7.73
C VAL A 49 -37.04 12.32 8.35
N ARG A 50 -36.47 13.53 8.48
CA ARG A 50 -37.19 14.69 9.03
C ARG A 50 -38.08 15.41 8.02
N GLU A 51 -37.77 15.28 6.74
CA GLU A 51 -38.56 15.84 5.65
C GLU A 51 -39.79 14.98 5.31
N GLN A 52 -39.77 13.69 5.70
CA GLN A 52 -40.83 12.70 5.48
C GLN A 52 -41.93 12.75 6.56
#